data_AF-A0A7W1UIT4-F1
#
_entry.id   AF-A0A7W1UIT4-F1
#
_cell.length_a   1.000
_cell.length_b   1.000
_cell.length_c   1.000
_cell.angle_alpha   90.00
_cell.angle_beta   90.00
_cell.angle_gamma   90.00
#
_symmetry.space_group_name_H-M   'P 1'
#
loop_
_entity.id
_entity.type
_entity.pdbx_description
1 polymer ?
#
loop_
_entity_poly.entity_id
_entity_poly.type
_entity_poly.pdbx_seq_one_letter_code
_entity_poly.pdbx_strand_id
1 'polypeptide(L)'
;MQRRCIWSNERGENLKEITVTTLSPFAARKREQTVWVMPEHEAEFQRFNSYELRYGRLFVGLVLAGTLLLGVFALAGSALAAGLVTIGVGILGLIFPFATPETVQLHGVRKSIQMVRRFAFVGIGVGVLATLLSMV
;
A
#
# COMPACT_ATOMS: atom_id res chain seq x y z
N MET A 1 -8.89 9.26 25.77
CA MET A 1 -8.17 8.52 24.71
C MET A 1 -6.84 9.22 24.48
N GLN A 2 -5.70 8.56 24.70
CA GLN A 2 -4.38 9.15 24.40
C GLN A 2 -4.20 9.26 22.88
N ARG A 3 -3.87 10.47 22.41
CA ARG A 3 -3.60 10.77 21.00
C ARG A 3 -2.31 10.06 20.57
N ARG A 4 -2.24 9.59 19.31
CA ARG A 4 -1.08 8.89 18.74
C ARG A 4 -0.67 9.55 17.44
N CYS A 5 0.64 9.52 17.14
CA CYS A 5 1.16 10.01 15.87
C CYS A 5 0.72 9.10 14.71
N ILE A 6 0.09 9.63 13.66
CA ILE A 6 -0.36 8.84 12.50
C ILE A 6 0.80 8.17 11.74
N TRP A 7 1.99 8.80 11.73
CA TRP A 7 3.16 8.29 11.03
C TRP A 7 3.80 7.08 11.72
N SER A 8 4.16 7.21 13.01
CA SER A 8 4.89 6.19 13.79
C SER A 8 4.01 5.32 14.69
N ASN A 9 2.75 5.72 14.93
CA ASN A 9 1.84 5.16 15.94
C ASN A 9 2.34 5.25 17.40
N GLU A 10 3.33 6.09 17.64
CA GLU A 10 3.87 6.33 18.98
C GLU A 10 3.05 7.38 19.73
N ARG A 11 3.09 7.29 21.06
CA ARG A 11 2.52 8.30 21.95
C ARG A 11 3.55 9.39 22.15
N GLY A 12 3.12 10.64 22.16
CA GLY A 12 3.99 11.79 22.41
C GLY A 12 3.21 12.94 23.03
N GLU A 13 3.91 13.77 23.81
CA GLU A 13 3.34 14.97 24.42
C GLU A 13 3.27 16.13 23.42
N ASN A 14 4.19 16.16 22.44
CA ASN A 14 4.29 17.21 21.43
C ASN A 14 3.62 16.81 20.10
N LEU A 15 2.34 16.44 20.14
CA LEU A 15 1.59 16.13 18.91
C LEU A 15 1.02 17.42 18.30
N LYS A 16 1.32 17.65 17.02
CA LYS A 16 0.74 18.73 16.22
C LYS A 16 -0.51 18.23 15.51
N GLU A 17 -1.57 19.02 15.58
CA GLU A 17 -2.79 18.80 14.81
C GLU A 17 -2.61 19.34 13.40
N ILE A 18 -2.86 18.50 12.39
CA ILE A 18 -2.82 18.91 10.99
C ILE A 18 -4.08 18.42 10.27
N THR A 19 -4.64 19.28 9.43
CA THR A 19 -5.74 18.91 8.53
C THR A 19 -5.14 18.43 7.22
N VAL A 20 -5.45 17.20 6.83
CA VAL A 20 -4.99 16.62 5.57
C VAL A 20 -6.16 16.14 4.74
N THR A 21 -6.05 16.31 3.44
CA THR A 21 -6.94 15.66 2.49
C THR A 21 -6.45 14.23 2.28
N THR A 22 -7.25 13.25 2.64
CA THR A 22 -6.99 11.83 2.40
C THR A 22 -7.95 11.29 1.33
N LEU A 23 -7.63 10.11 0.79
CA LEU A 23 -8.55 9.37 -0.06
C LEU A 23 -9.44 8.46 0.80
N SER A 24 -10.72 8.36 0.44
CA SER A 24 -11.64 7.38 1.01
C SER A 24 -11.14 5.96 0.72
N PRO A 25 -11.65 4.93 1.43
CA PRO A 25 -11.46 3.54 1.01
C PRO A 25 -11.75 3.40 -0.49
N PHE A 26 -10.88 2.67 -1.21
CA PHE A 26 -10.91 2.50 -2.67
C PHE A 26 -10.63 3.75 -3.51
N ALA A 27 -10.04 4.80 -2.94
CA ALA A 27 -9.63 6.01 -3.66
C ALA A 27 -10.79 6.77 -4.38
N ALA A 28 -12.04 6.54 -3.98
CA ALA A 28 -13.21 7.07 -4.66
C ALA A 28 -13.39 8.59 -4.43
N ARG A 29 -13.30 9.07 -3.19
CA ARG A 29 -13.53 10.48 -2.83
C ARG A 29 -12.40 11.04 -1.99
N LYS A 30 -12.12 12.34 -2.16
CA LYS A 30 -11.26 13.10 -1.24
C LYS A 30 -12.06 13.44 0.01
N ARG A 31 -11.45 13.28 1.18
CA ARG A 31 -12.03 13.66 2.47
C ARG A 31 -11.02 14.46 3.26
N GLU A 32 -11.45 15.54 3.88
CA GLU A 32 -10.63 16.23 4.86
C GLU A 32 -10.72 15.50 6.20
N GLN A 33 -9.56 15.22 6.78
CA GLN A 33 -9.45 14.58 8.07
C GLN A 33 -8.37 15.28 8.89
N THR A 34 -8.71 15.54 10.15
CA THR A 34 -7.75 16.05 11.11
C THR A 34 -7.00 14.90 11.76
N VAL A 35 -5.66 14.95 11.72
CA VAL A 35 -4.77 13.91 12.22
C VAL A 35 -3.68 14.51 13.10
N TRP A 36 -3.12 13.68 13.98
CA TRP A 36 -2.05 14.07 14.91
C TRP A 36 -0.72 13.54 14.39
N VAL A 37 0.29 14.41 14.28
CA VAL A 37 1.63 14.03 13.82
C VAL A 37 2.69 14.69 14.72
N MET A 38 3.81 14.00 14.95
CA MET A 38 4.97 14.62 15.58
C MET A 38 5.61 15.63 14.61
N PRO A 39 6.11 16.78 15.07
CA PRO A 39 6.72 17.80 14.22
C PRO A 39 7.82 17.26 13.30
N GLU A 40 8.68 16.35 13.80
CA GLU A 40 9.74 15.74 12.97
C GLU A 40 9.20 14.87 11.82
N HIS A 41 7.98 14.34 11.93
CA HIS A 41 7.37 13.43 10.94
C HIS A 41 6.44 14.16 9.96
N GLU A 42 6.12 15.42 10.18
CA GLU A 42 5.15 16.19 9.39
C GLU A 42 5.53 16.22 7.90
N ALA A 43 6.79 16.53 7.59
CA ALA A 43 7.27 16.64 6.22
C ALA A 43 7.22 15.30 5.47
N GLU A 44 7.60 14.20 6.13
CA GLU A 44 7.53 12.85 5.54
C GLU A 44 6.08 12.44 5.27
N PHE A 45 5.20 12.67 6.26
CA PHE A 45 3.79 12.36 6.14
C PHE A 45 3.11 13.17 5.03
N GLN A 46 3.39 14.47 4.89
CA GLN A 46 2.84 15.30 3.82
C GLN A 46 3.31 14.84 2.43
N ARG A 47 4.58 14.45 2.30
CA ARG A 47 5.11 13.85 1.05
C ARG A 47 4.39 12.54 0.73
N PHE A 48 4.18 11.68 1.71
CA PHE A 48 3.45 10.44 1.49
C PHE A 48 1.97 10.70 1.13
N ASN A 49 1.30 11.60 1.84
CA ASN A 49 -0.10 11.92 1.58
C ASN A 49 -0.29 12.53 0.18
N SER A 50 0.58 13.43 -0.25
CA SER A 50 0.54 13.97 -1.62
C SER A 50 0.80 12.91 -2.69
N TYR A 51 1.68 11.95 -2.41
CA TYR A 51 1.92 10.80 -3.27
C TYR A 51 0.69 9.88 -3.36
N GLU A 52 0.06 9.59 -2.22
CA GLU A 52 -1.19 8.81 -2.14
C GLU A 52 -2.34 9.50 -2.89
N LEU A 53 -2.53 10.80 -2.71
CA LEU A 53 -3.55 11.58 -3.42
C LEU A 53 -3.36 11.54 -4.94
N ARG A 54 -2.12 11.51 -5.42
CA ARG A 54 -1.79 11.51 -6.85
C ARG A 54 -1.95 10.14 -7.48
N TYR A 55 -1.51 9.08 -6.80
CA TYR A 55 -1.40 7.75 -7.40
C TYR A 55 -2.34 6.69 -6.81
N GLY A 56 -3.07 6.99 -5.73
CA GLY A 56 -3.93 6.02 -5.05
C GLY A 56 -5.00 5.41 -5.98
N ARG A 57 -5.63 6.22 -6.83
CA ARG A 57 -6.59 5.72 -7.83
C ARG A 57 -5.94 4.83 -8.89
N LEU A 58 -4.77 5.22 -9.37
CA LEU A 58 -4.02 4.43 -10.34
C LEU A 58 -3.62 3.08 -9.74
N PHE A 59 -3.12 3.08 -8.49
CA PHE A 59 -2.77 1.86 -7.77
C PHE A 59 -3.97 0.91 -7.63
N VAL A 60 -5.12 1.42 -7.17
CA VAL A 60 -6.34 0.60 -7.06
C VAL A 60 -6.73 0.01 -8.42
N GLY A 61 -6.69 0.81 -9.49
CA GLY A 61 -6.95 0.33 -10.85
C GLY A 61 -5.99 -0.77 -11.30
N LEU A 62 -4.69 -0.60 -11.05
CA LEU A 62 -3.66 -1.56 -11.44
C LEU A 62 -3.73 -2.86 -10.62
N VAL A 63 -4.03 -2.79 -9.32
CA VAL A 63 -4.24 -3.97 -8.47
C VAL A 63 -5.49 -4.74 -8.90
N LEU A 64 -6.59 -4.04 -9.20
CA LEU A 64 -7.80 -4.68 -9.71
C LEU A 64 -7.55 -5.36 -11.06
N ALA A 65 -6.88 -4.67 -12.00
CA ALA A 65 -6.52 -5.23 -13.29
C ALA A 65 -5.62 -6.48 -13.12
N GLY A 66 -4.59 -6.39 -12.27
CA GLY A 66 -3.71 -7.53 -11.97
C GLY A 66 -4.46 -8.70 -11.35
N THR A 67 -5.37 -8.45 -10.41
CA THR A 67 -6.20 -9.49 -9.76
C THR A 67 -7.11 -10.19 -10.78
N LEU A 68 -7.73 -9.44 -11.68
CA LEU A 68 -8.56 -9.99 -12.75
C LEU A 68 -7.72 -10.84 -13.72
N LEU A 69 -6.57 -10.32 -14.17
CA LEU A 69 -5.66 -11.05 -15.05
C LEU A 69 -5.17 -12.34 -14.40
N LEU A 70 -4.84 -12.31 -13.10
CA LEU A 70 -4.45 -13.50 -12.36
C LEU A 70 -5.55 -14.56 -12.38
N GLY A 71 -6.80 -14.18 -12.15
CA GLY A 71 -7.95 -15.08 -12.24
C GLY A 71 -8.14 -15.67 -13.64
N VAL A 72 -8.02 -14.84 -14.69
CA VAL A 72 -8.13 -15.30 -16.08
C VAL A 72 -7.03 -16.31 -16.43
N PHE A 73 -5.78 -16.03 -16.10
CA PHE A 73 -4.67 -16.93 -16.42
C PHE A 73 -4.67 -18.20 -15.56
N ALA A 74 -5.13 -18.13 -14.31
CA ALA A 74 -5.34 -19.29 -13.48
C ALA A 74 -6.40 -20.24 -14.08
N LEU A 75 -7.53 -19.69 -14.57
CA LEU A 75 -8.58 -20.48 -15.23
C LEU A 75 -8.13 -21.03 -16.59
N ALA A 76 -7.29 -20.30 -17.31
CA ALA A 76 -6.70 -20.76 -18.58
C ALA A 76 -5.57 -21.80 -18.39
N GLY A 77 -5.18 -22.11 -17.15
CA GLY A 77 -4.11 -23.06 -16.85
C GLY A 77 -2.70 -22.56 -17.18
N SER A 78 -2.52 -21.26 -17.43
CA SER A 78 -1.21 -20.69 -17.78
C SER A 78 -0.44 -20.27 -16.53
N ALA A 79 0.29 -21.23 -15.93
CA ALA A 79 1.13 -20.99 -14.76
C ALA A 79 2.20 -19.90 -15.01
N LEU A 80 2.76 -19.86 -16.22
CA LEU A 80 3.73 -18.84 -16.62
C LEU A 80 3.14 -17.43 -16.55
N ALA A 81 1.99 -17.21 -17.19
CA ALA A 81 1.33 -15.91 -17.22
C ALA A 81 0.84 -15.48 -15.82
N ALA A 82 0.31 -16.43 -15.03
CA ALA A 82 -0.07 -16.17 -13.64
C ALA A 82 1.13 -15.76 -12.77
N GLY A 83 2.29 -16.41 -12.95
CA GLY A 83 3.55 -16.04 -12.29
C GLY A 83 4.01 -14.63 -12.65
N LEU A 84 4.00 -14.27 -13.95
CA LEU A 84 4.35 -12.92 -14.41
C LEU A 84 3.42 -11.83 -13.86
N VAL A 85 2.11 -12.09 -13.81
CA VAL A 85 1.15 -11.15 -13.21
C VAL A 85 1.41 -10.98 -11.72
N THR A 86 1.72 -12.06 -11.01
CA THR A 86 2.05 -12.04 -9.58
C THR A 86 3.31 -11.20 -9.32
N ILE A 87 4.35 -11.34 -10.15
CA ILE A 87 5.54 -10.49 -10.10
C ILE A 87 5.15 -9.02 -10.33
N GLY A 88 4.34 -8.74 -11.35
CA GLY A 88 3.86 -7.39 -11.66
C GLY A 88 3.13 -6.75 -10.48
N VAL A 89 2.19 -7.47 -9.85
CA VAL A 89 1.48 -6.98 -8.66
C VAL A 89 2.43 -6.77 -7.48
N GLY A 90 3.43 -7.64 -7.30
CA GLY A 90 4.48 -7.45 -6.31
C GLY A 90 5.29 -6.17 -6.56
N ILE A 91 5.71 -5.90 -7.80
CA ILE A 91 6.41 -4.66 -8.17
C ILE A 91 5.55 -3.43 -7.88
N LEU A 92 4.24 -3.49 -8.15
CA LEU A 92 3.32 -2.41 -7.80
C LEU A 92 3.30 -2.15 -6.29
N GLY A 93 3.35 -3.17 -5.44
CA GLY A 93 3.43 -2.99 -3.99
C GLY A 93 4.75 -2.35 -3.51
N LEU A 94 5.85 -2.50 -4.27
CA LEU A 94 7.11 -1.80 -3.98
C LEU A 94 7.06 -0.32 -4.35
N ILE A 95 6.49 -0.01 -5.53
CA ILE A 95 6.37 1.35 -6.06
C ILE A 95 5.31 2.13 -5.27
N PHE A 96 4.16 1.51 -5.04
CA PHE A 96 3.00 2.07 -4.37
C PHE A 96 2.75 1.32 -3.05
N PRO A 97 3.50 1.61 -1.98
CA PRO A 97 3.37 0.90 -0.71
C PRO A 97 2.17 1.41 0.10
N PHE A 98 1.01 1.49 -0.54
CA PHE A 98 -0.24 1.91 0.08
C PHE A 98 -0.81 0.76 0.91
N ALA A 99 -1.15 1.06 2.16
CA ALA A 99 -1.72 0.11 3.10
C ALA A 99 -3.18 0.43 3.37
N THR A 100 -3.94 -0.56 3.85
CA THR A 100 -5.34 -0.35 4.19
C THR A 100 -5.48 0.56 5.43
N PRO A 101 -6.59 1.31 5.56
CA PRO A 101 -6.84 2.19 6.71
C PRO A 101 -6.75 1.45 8.04
N GLU A 102 -7.20 0.19 8.10
CA GLU A 102 -7.15 -0.65 9.29
C GLU A 102 -5.70 -0.95 9.70
N THR A 103 -4.83 -1.24 8.72
CA THR A 103 -3.41 -1.51 8.97
C THR A 103 -2.70 -0.24 9.47
N VAL A 104 -3.00 0.92 8.86
CA VAL A 104 -2.47 2.22 9.27
C VAL A 104 -2.92 2.60 10.69
N GLN A 105 -4.17 2.35 11.06
CA GLN A 105 -4.65 2.61 12.42
C GLN A 105 -3.95 1.73 13.47
N LEU A 106 -3.64 0.48 13.12
CA LEU A 106 -2.98 -0.46 14.04
C LEU A 106 -1.49 -0.22 14.19
N HIS A 107 -0.78 0.15 13.13
CA HIS A 107 0.70 0.17 13.10
C HIS A 107 1.31 1.54 12.79
N GLY A 108 0.53 2.48 12.27
CA GLY A 108 1.03 3.75 11.72
C GLY A 108 1.53 3.62 10.29
N VAL A 109 1.53 4.73 9.55
CA VAL A 109 1.86 4.75 8.12
C VAL A 109 3.25 4.16 7.84
N ARG A 110 4.26 4.51 8.63
CA ARG A 110 5.65 4.09 8.41
C ARG A 110 5.83 2.57 8.47
N LYS A 111 5.24 1.93 9.49
CA LYS A 111 5.32 0.47 9.65
C LYS A 111 4.48 -0.23 8.59
N SER A 112 3.31 0.31 8.25
CA SER A 112 2.46 -0.25 7.19
C SER A 112 3.16 -0.25 5.82
N ILE A 113 3.88 0.81 5.47
CA ILE A 113 4.71 0.86 4.25
C ILE A 113 5.73 -0.27 4.23
N GLN A 114 6.42 -0.50 5.36
CA GLN A 114 7.40 -1.58 5.47
C GLN A 114 6.76 -2.96 5.34
N MET A 115 5.57 -3.15 5.92
CA MET A 115 4.82 -4.41 5.78
C MET A 115 4.45 -4.66 4.32
N VAL A 116 3.88 -3.67 3.63
CA VAL A 116 3.52 -3.80 2.20
C VAL A 116 4.74 -4.15 1.36
N ARG A 117 5.89 -3.49 1.59
CA ARG A 117 7.14 -3.83 0.88
C ARG A 117 7.61 -5.25 1.14
N ARG A 118 7.53 -5.74 2.39
CA ARG A 118 7.89 -7.12 2.72
C ARG A 118 6.98 -8.12 2.01
N PHE A 119 5.66 -7.90 2.02
CA PHE A 119 4.71 -8.75 1.30
C PHE A 119 4.94 -8.70 -0.21
N ALA A 120 5.27 -7.54 -0.76
CA ALA A 120 5.61 -7.38 -2.16
C ALA A 120 6.85 -8.21 -2.55
N PHE A 121 7.92 -8.19 -1.74
CA PHE A 121 9.10 -9.04 -1.98
C PHE A 121 8.76 -10.54 -1.94
N VAL A 122 7.96 -10.96 -0.96
CA VAL A 122 7.49 -12.36 -0.88
C VAL A 122 6.66 -12.72 -2.11
N GLY A 123 5.75 -11.85 -2.53
CA GLY A 123 4.93 -12.04 -3.73
C GLY A 123 5.75 -12.17 -5.01
N ILE A 124 6.77 -11.33 -5.19
CA ILE A 124 7.72 -11.44 -6.30
C ILE A 124 8.43 -12.79 -6.26
N GLY A 125 8.93 -13.21 -5.08
CA GLY A 125 9.60 -14.50 -4.92
C GLY A 125 8.70 -15.68 -5.31
N VAL A 126 7.43 -15.66 -4.88
CA VAL A 126 6.43 -16.68 -5.25
C VAL A 126 6.15 -16.66 -6.74
N GLY A 127 5.99 -15.48 -7.34
CA GLY A 127 5.77 -15.34 -8.79
C GLY A 127 6.94 -15.86 -9.61
N VAL A 128 8.18 -15.54 -9.22
CA VAL A 128 9.40 -16.06 -9.87
C VAL A 128 9.48 -17.57 -9.77
N LEU A 129 9.23 -18.14 -8.59
CA LEU A 129 9.23 -19.59 -8.41
C LEU A 129 8.18 -20.28 -9.28
N ALA A 130 6.95 -19.74 -9.34
CA ALA A 130 5.88 -20.27 -10.18
C ALA A 130 6.25 -20.22 -11.67
N THR A 131 6.84 -19.12 -12.12
CA THR A 131 7.35 -18.97 -13.49
C THR A 131 8.43 -20.00 -13.80
N LEU A 132 9.41 -20.20 -12.91
CA LEU A 132 10.49 -21.18 -13.11
C LEU A 132 9.96 -22.62 -13.17
N LEU A 133 9.07 -22.99 -12.25
CA LEU A 133 8.47 -24.34 -12.24
C LEU A 133 7.61 -24.62 -13.47
N SER A 134 7.04 -23.60 -14.10
CA SER A 134 6.25 -23.76 -15.32
C SER A 134 7.09 -23.98 -16.59
N MET A 135 8.41 -23.78 -16.52
CA MET A 135 9.35 -23.97 -17.64
C MET A 135 10.01 -25.36 -17.65
N VAL A 136 9.82 -26.15 -16.60
CA VAL A 136 10.36 -27.51 -16.42
C VAL A 136 9.27 -28.51 -16.77
#